data_AF-A0A838RY33-F1
#
_entry.id   AF-A0A838RY33-F1
#
_cell.length_a   1.000
_cell.length_b   1.000
_cell.length_c   1.000
_cell.angle_alpha   90.00
_cell.angle_beta   90.00
_cell.angle_gamma   90.00
#
_symmetry.space_group_name_H-M   'P 1'
#
loop_
_entity.id
_entity.type
_entity.pdbx_description
1 polymer ?
#
loop_
_entity_poly.entity_id
_entity_poly.type
_entity_poly.pdbx_seq_one_letter_code
_entity_poly.pdbx_strand_id
1 'polypeptide(L)'
;MFNEGRFWERTQAGELRAVVAKERIPSEVDDVTIPLGSVSQEVRYYDQDNNEVARIHWYIKPDGSIGGSGLPDPKRLMVNGILYRLEKKTAQPDADPTTTD
;
A
#
# COMPACT_ATOMS: atom_id res chain seq x y z
N MET A 1 -12.62 -2.83 6.16
CA MET A 1 -11.76 -2.24 7.21
C MET A 1 -11.08 -0.91 6.84
N PHE A 2 -10.28 -0.80 5.77
CA PHE A 2 -9.67 0.50 5.40
C PHE A 2 -10.73 1.56 5.03
N ASN A 3 -11.66 1.20 4.14
CA ASN A 3 -12.75 2.11 3.72
C ASN A 3 -13.73 2.37 4.88
N GLU A 4 -14.07 1.35 5.67
CA GLU A 4 -14.93 1.49 6.86
C GLU A 4 -14.35 2.47 7.89
N GLY A 5 -13.02 2.45 8.10
CA GLY A 5 -12.32 3.38 9.00
C GLY A 5 -12.12 4.79 8.41
N ARG A 6 -12.54 5.00 7.15
CA ARG A 6 -12.41 6.25 6.39
C ARG A 6 -10.99 6.81 6.38
N PHE A 7 -9.97 5.95 6.37
CA PHE A 7 -8.58 6.39 6.56
C PHE A 7 -8.09 7.33 5.46
N TRP A 8 -8.57 7.12 4.23
CA TRP A 8 -8.22 7.98 3.11
C TRP A 8 -8.88 9.35 3.22
N GLU A 9 -10.19 9.37 3.45
CA GLU A 9 -11.00 10.57 3.58
C GLU A 9 -10.54 11.42 4.77
N ARG A 10 -10.22 10.78 5.90
CA ARG A 10 -9.68 11.45 7.10
C ARG A 10 -8.31 12.07 6.86
N THR A 11 -7.49 11.46 6.01
CA THR A 11 -6.22 12.05 5.57
C THR A 11 -6.45 13.28 4.70
N GLN A 12 -7.40 13.19 3.74
CA GLN A 12 -7.77 14.33 2.90
C GLN A 12 -8.40 15.49 3.69
N ALA A 13 -9.14 15.18 4.76
CA ALA A 13 -9.71 16.15 5.68
C ALA A 13 -8.69 16.73 6.70
N GLY A 14 -7.45 16.23 6.72
CA GLY A 14 -6.41 16.66 7.65
C GLY A 14 -6.54 16.11 9.08
N GLU A 15 -7.45 15.18 9.33
CA GLU A 15 -7.57 14.48 10.62
C GLU A 15 -6.40 13.51 10.85
N LEU A 16 -5.86 12.94 9.77
CA LEU A 16 -4.68 12.08 9.79
C LEU A 16 -3.54 12.74 9.04
N ARG A 17 -2.34 12.65 9.60
CA ARG A 17 -1.12 13.16 8.99
C ARG A 17 -0.48 12.08 8.14
N ALA A 18 -0.33 12.33 6.84
CA ALA A 18 0.38 11.44 5.92
C ALA A 18 1.88 11.76 5.85
N VAL A 19 2.73 10.74 5.91
CA VAL A 19 4.19 10.85 5.76
C VAL A 19 4.69 9.80 4.80
N VAL A 20 5.40 10.22 3.75
CA VAL A 20 6.10 9.31 2.85
C VAL A 20 7.25 8.65 3.62
N ALA A 21 7.15 7.34 3.81
CA ALA A 21 8.13 6.53 4.53
C ALA A 21 9.17 5.90 3.59
N LYS A 22 8.77 5.61 2.35
CA LYS A 22 9.66 5.09 1.32
C LYS A 22 9.20 5.58 -0.03
N GLU A 23 10.16 5.95 -0.86
CA GLU A 23 9.94 6.35 -2.25
C GLU A 23 10.93 5.59 -3.15
N ARG A 24 10.47 5.14 -4.31
CA ARG A 24 11.34 4.58 -5.35
C ARG A 24 10.74 4.77 -6.73
N ILE A 25 11.59 4.95 -7.73
CA ILE A 25 11.21 4.79 -9.13
C ILE A 25 11.17 3.28 -9.41
N PRO A 26 10.04 2.72 -9.87
CA PRO A 26 9.96 1.32 -10.30
C PRO A 26 10.90 1.09 -11.48
N SER A 27 11.67 0.00 -11.45
CA SER A 27 12.64 -0.33 -12.50
C SER A 27 11.99 -0.80 -13.81
N GLU A 28 10.79 -1.37 -13.75
CA GLU A 28 10.15 -2.05 -14.88
C GLU A 28 8.61 -1.91 -14.84
N VAL A 29 8.11 -0.67 -14.83
CA VAL A 29 6.66 -0.46 -14.97
C VAL A 29 6.41 0.54 -16.09
N ASP A 30 5.95 0.02 -17.22
CA ASP A 30 5.40 0.76 -18.34
C ASP A 30 4.01 0.20 -18.65
N ASP A 31 3.08 0.51 -17.76
CA ASP A 31 1.66 0.15 -17.86
C ASP A 31 0.86 1.44 -18.11
N VAL A 32 -0.24 1.39 -18.86
CA VAL A 32 -1.12 2.55 -19.10
C VAL A 32 -1.55 3.22 -17.79
N THR A 33 -1.74 2.43 -16.73
CA THR A 33 -2.14 2.90 -15.40
C THR A 33 -0.97 3.35 -14.53
N ILE A 34 0.26 2.92 -14.83
CA ILE A 34 1.50 3.27 -14.11
C ILE A 34 2.59 3.53 -15.17
N PRO A 35 2.56 4.68 -15.85
CA PRO A 35 3.47 4.97 -16.95
C PRO A 35 4.91 5.12 -16.47
N LEU A 36 5.86 5.01 -17.41
CA LEU A 36 7.27 5.29 -17.13
C LEU A 36 7.45 6.67 -16.46
N GLY A 37 8.32 6.71 -15.46
CA GLY A 37 8.53 7.90 -14.62
C GLY A 37 7.58 8.02 -13.43
N SER A 38 6.63 7.09 -13.27
CA SER A 38 5.83 7.00 -12.04
C SER A 38 6.72 6.68 -10.84
N VAL A 39 6.31 7.15 -9.66
CA VAL A 39 7.01 6.96 -8.40
C VAL A 39 6.17 6.08 -7.49
N SER A 40 6.76 4.99 -6.99
CA SER A 40 6.14 4.13 -5.99
C SER A 40 6.42 4.67 -4.59
N GLN A 41 5.38 4.95 -3.82
CA GLN A 41 5.50 5.48 -2.46
C GLN A 41 4.79 4.61 -1.41
N GLU A 42 5.47 4.32 -0.31
CA GLU A 42 4.85 3.82 0.92
C GLU A 42 4.59 5.01 1.85
N VAL A 43 3.34 5.18 2.28
CA VAL A 43 2.93 6.32 3.11
C VAL A 43 2.33 5.80 4.41
N ARG A 44 2.72 6.43 5.53
CA ARG A 44 2.20 6.14 6.86
C ARG A 44 1.24 7.24 7.27
N TYR A 45 0.10 6.85 7.83
CA TYR A 45 -0.89 7.76 8.40
C TYR A 45 -0.78 7.75 9.92
N TYR A 46 -0.71 8.93 10.49
CA TYR A 46 -0.61 9.15 11.92
C TYR A 46 -1.84 9.87 12.44
N ASP A 47 -2.33 9.48 13.61
CA ASP A 47 -3.32 10.26 14.35
C ASP A 47 -2.69 11.48 15.04
N GLN A 48 -3.50 12.22 15.80
CA GLN A 48 -3.07 13.43 16.52
C GLN A 48 -2.07 13.13 17.65
N ASP A 49 -2.08 11.90 18.18
CA ASP A 49 -1.17 11.42 19.22
C ASP A 49 0.13 10.82 18.64
N ASN A 50 0.33 10.94 17.32
CA ASN A 50 1.46 10.37 16.56
C ASN A 50 1.52 8.84 16.54
N ASN A 51 0.40 8.14 16.73
CA ASN A 51 0.34 6.70 16.51
C ASN A 51 0.18 6.37 15.02
N GLU A 52 0.95 5.41 14.49
CA GLU A 52 0.73 4.90 13.13
C GLU A 52 -0.57 4.09 13.09
N VAL A 53 -1.60 4.63 12.43
CA VAL A 53 -2.92 4.00 12.34
C VAL A 53 -3.16 3.26 11.02
N ALA A 54 -2.43 3.65 9.97
CA ALA A 54 -2.47 2.95 8.69
C ALA A 54 -1.16 3.14 7.92
N ARG A 55 -0.92 2.21 7.00
CA ARG A 55 0.16 2.29 6.02
C ARG A 55 -0.39 1.83 4.68
N ILE A 56 -0.13 2.64 3.66
CA ILE A 56 -0.58 2.41 2.29
C ILE A 56 0.61 2.33 1.34
N HIS A 57 0.34 1.82 0.16
CA HIS A 57 1.20 1.94 -1.00
C HIS A 57 0.39 2.53 -2.15
N TRP A 58 1.03 3.34 -2.98
CA TRP A 58 0.44 3.89 -4.18
C TRP A 58 1.54 4.22 -5.20
N TYR A 59 1.11 4.52 -6.42
CA TYR A 59 1.95 5.06 -7.47
C TYR A 59 1.52 6.49 -7.76
N ILE A 60 2.48 7.39 -7.88
CA ILE A 60 2.27 8.77 -8.32
C ILE A 60 2.80 8.90 -9.74
N LYS A 61 1.93 9.25 -10.69
CA LYS A 61 2.29 9.45 -12.10
C LYS A 61 3.10 10.76 -12.27
N PRO A 62 3.78 10.95 -13.41
CA PRO A 62 4.51 12.20 -13.68
C PRO A 62 3.63 13.47 -13.63
N ASP A 63 2.32 13.35 -13.90
CA ASP A 63 1.35 14.44 -13.81
C ASP A 63 0.84 14.71 -12.38
N GLY A 64 1.31 13.94 -11.39
CA GLY A 64 0.91 14.02 -9.99
C GLY A 64 -0.35 13.22 -9.63
N SER A 65 -1.03 12.60 -10.59
CA SER A 65 -2.20 11.76 -10.32
C SER A 65 -1.82 10.38 -9.75
N ILE A 66 -2.77 9.69 -9.14
CA ILE A 66 -2.54 8.34 -8.60
C ILE A 66 -2.63 7.31 -9.74
N GLY A 67 -1.61 6.46 -9.84
CA GLY A 67 -1.52 5.34 -10.76
C GLY A 67 -2.18 4.05 -10.26
N GLY A 68 -2.20 3.03 -11.10
CA GLY A 68 -2.86 1.76 -10.82
C GLY A 68 -4.39 1.91 -10.75
N SER A 69 -5.00 1.54 -9.63
CA SER A 69 -6.46 1.66 -9.42
C SER A 69 -6.93 3.10 -9.16
N GLY A 70 -6.02 4.06 -9.00
CA GLY A 70 -6.33 5.42 -8.59
C GLY A 70 -6.66 5.55 -7.09
N LEU A 71 -6.51 4.47 -6.31
CA LEU A 71 -6.79 4.42 -4.89
C LEU A 71 -5.57 3.91 -4.10
N PRO A 72 -5.41 4.33 -2.83
CA PRO A 72 -4.42 3.75 -1.92
C PRO A 72 -4.61 2.25 -1.74
N ASP A 73 -3.51 1.49 -1.78
CA ASP A 73 -3.47 0.07 -1.42
C ASP A 73 -3.06 -0.11 0.06
N PRO A 74 -3.96 -0.51 0.98
CA PRO A 74 -3.65 -0.64 2.39
C PRO A 74 -2.76 -1.86 2.67
N LYS A 75 -1.56 -1.61 3.21
CA LYS A 75 -0.61 -2.66 3.60
C LYS A 75 -0.72 -3.07 5.07
N ARG A 76 -1.08 -2.13 5.93
CA ARG A 76 -1.15 -2.33 7.38
C ARG A 76 -2.18 -1.38 8.00
N LEU A 77 -2.97 -1.87 8.95
CA LEU A 77 -3.96 -1.08 9.70
C LEU A 77 -3.85 -1.38 11.20
N MET A 78 -3.97 -0.36 12.04
CA MET A 78 -4.17 -0.49 13.48
C MET A 78 -5.62 -0.09 13.80
N VAL A 79 -6.45 -1.04 14.21
CA VAL A 79 -7.86 -0.80 14.52
C VAL A 79 -8.16 -1.40 15.88
N ASN A 80 -8.60 -0.57 16.82
CA ASN A 80 -8.94 -0.98 18.19
C ASN A 80 -7.82 -1.77 18.90
N GLY A 81 -6.57 -1.36 18.68
CA GLY A 81 -5.38 -2.02 19.24
C GLY A 81 -4.96 -3.32 18.53
N ILE A 82 -5.68 -3.74 17.50
CA ILE A 82 -5.36 -4.92 16.70
C ILE A 82 -4.65 -4.49 15.42
N LEU A 83 -3.50 -5.13 15.16
CA LEU A 83 -2.71 -4.90 13.96
C LEU A 83 -3.05 -5.89 12.85
N TYR A 84 -3.53 -5.37 11.73
CA TYR A 84 -3.79 -6.12 10.50
C TYR A 84 -2.70 -5.82 9.47
N ARG A 85 -2.19 -6.85 8.80
CA ARG A 85 -1.24 -6.71 7.68
C ARG A 85 -1.54 -7.75 6.62
N LEU A 86 -1.26 -7.43 5.35
CA LEU A 86 -1.31 -8.42 4.29
C LEU A 86 -0.15 -9.41 4.45
N GLU A 87 -0.47 -10.69 4.55
CA GLU A 87 0.53 -11.76 4.47
C GLU A 87 0.93 -11.96 3.01
N LYS A 88 2.24 -11.97 2.75
CA LYS A 88 2.73 -12.43 1.46
C LYS A 88 2.55 -13.95 1.44
N LYS A 89 1.73 -14.48 0.53
CA LYS A 89 1.81 -15.89 0.17
C LYS A 89 3.21 -16.15 -0.39
N THR A 90 4.05 -16.85 0.37
CA THR A 90 5.19 -17.56 -0.21
C THR A 90 4.61 -18.62 -1.15
N ALA A 91 5.08 -18.66 -2.39
CA ALA A 91 4.79 -19.78 -3.27
C ALA A 91 5.25 -21.05 -2.55
N GLN A 92 4.32 -21.95 -2.26
CA GLN A 92 4.65 -23.27 -1.74
C GLN A 92 5.37 -24.00 -2.88
N PRO A 93 6.60 -24.51 -2.69
CA PRO A 93 7.24 -25.32 -3.72
C PRO A 93 6.31 -26.49 -4.02
N ASP A 94 5.97 -26.65 -5.31
CA ASP A 94 5.12 -27.75 -5.78
C ASP A 94 5.67 -29.06 -5.20
N ALA A 95 4.79 -29.83 -4.56
CA ALA A 95 5.14 -31.16 -4.11
C ALA A 95 5.46 -32.02 -5.35
N ASP A 96 6.73 -32.38 -5.47
CA ASP A 96 7.29 -33.20 -6.53
C ASP A 96 6.58 -34.58 -6.55
N PRO A 97 5.77 -34.93 -7.56
CA PRO A 97 5.15 -36.25 -7.63
C PRO A 97 6.12 -37.19 -8.34
N THR A 98 7.17 -37.62 -7.63
CA THR A 98 7.98 -38.75 -8.09
C THR A 98 7.89 -39.89 -7.09
N THR A 99 6.78 -40.62 -7.17
CA THR A 99 6.75 -42.05 -6.80
C THR A 99 6.67 -42.81 -8.12
N THR A 100 7.81 -43.34 -8.56
CA THR A 100 7.85 -44.42 -9.55
C THR A 100 8.15 -45.70 -8.77
N ASP A 101 7.31 -46.70 -9.04
CA ASP A 101 7.34 -48.10 -8.60
C ASP A 101 8.73 -48.75 -8.68
#